data_AF-A0A7C4FMI0-F1
#
_entry.id   AF-A0A7C4FMI0-F1
#
_cell.length_a   1.000
_cell.length_b   1.000
_cell.length_c   1.000
_cell.angle_alpha   90.00
_cell.angle_beta   90.00
_cell.angle_gamma   90.00
#
_symmetry.space_group_name_H-M   'P 1'
#
loop_
_entity.id
_entity.type
_entity.pdbx_description
1 polymer ?
#
loop_
_entity_poly.entity_id
_entity_poly.type
_entity_poly.pdbx_seq_one_letter_code
_entity_poly.pdbx_strand_id
1 'polypeptide(L)'
;EQFIAQTAEFSALEQMQDMNTNIKSLIDIQKASTRTEALSLIGKKVATETASGIVEGITIEDDQVYVSINGENYTLSSVKRVQ
;
A
#
# COMPACT_ATOMS: atom_id res chain seq x y z
N GLU A 1 -6.44 29.17 -36.00
CA GLU A 1 -5.86 29.33 -34.64
C GLU A 1 -6.70 28.65 -33.56
N GLN A 2 -8.01 28.91 -33.48
CA GLN A 2 -8.91 28.30 -32.48
C GLN A 2 -8.96 26.76 -32.49
N PHE A 3 -8.82 26.12 -33.66
CA PHE A 3 -8.73 24.65 -33.77
C PHE A 3 -7.43 24.08 -33.18
N ILE A 4 -6.29 24.77 -33.36
CA ILE A 4 -5.00 24.34 -32.78
C ILE A 4 -5.02 24.53 -31.26
N ALA A 5 -5.64 25.61 -30.78
CA ALA A 5 -5.83 25.83 -29.35
C ALA A 5 -6.72 24.73 -28.72
N GLN A 6 -7.82 24.36 -29.37
CA GLN A 6 -8.69 23.26 -28.91
C GLN A 6 -7.97 21.91 -28.95
N THR A 7 -7.19 21.59 -30.00
CA THR A 7 -6.40 20.36 -30.02
C THR A 7 -5.35 20.33 -28.93
N ALA A 8 -4.66 21.46 -28.67
CA ALA A 8 -3.70 21.56 -27.58
C ALA A 8 -4.37 21.39 -26.20
N GLU A 9 -5.59 21.90 -26.04
CA GLU A 9 -6.40 21.72 -24.82
C GLU A 9 -6.78 20.24 -24.61
N PHE A 10 -7.22 19.54 -25.67
CA PHE A 10 -7.47 18.10 -25.60
C PHE A 10 -6.20 17.29 -25.33
N SER A 11 -5.06 17.64 -25.95
CA SER A 11 -3.79 16.98 -25.69
C SER A 11 -3.30 17.17 -24.24
N ALA A 12 -3.56 18.34 -23.64
CA ALA A 12 -3.24 18.57 -22.23
C ALA A 12 -4.13 17.73 -21.29
N LEU A 13 -5.42 17.57 -21.62
CA LEU A 13 -6.35 16.72 -20.86
C LEU A 13 -5.96 15.23 -20.95
N GLU A 14 -5.62 14.75 -22.14
CA GLU A 14 -5.13 13.39 -22.35
C GLU A 14 -3.85 13.13 -21.56
N GLN A 15 -2.88 14.05 -21.63
CA GLN A 15 -1.64 13.95 -20.86
C GLN A 15 -1.89 13.92 -19.33
N MET A 16 -2.86 14.69 -18.83
CA MET A 16 -3.25 14.63 -17.42
C MET A 16 -3.93 13.30 -17.07
N GLN A 17 -4.75 12.76 -17.96
CA GLN A 17 -5.39 11.45 -17.77
C GLN A 17 -4.35 10.32 -17.73
N ASP A 18 -3.34 10.38 -18.59
CA ASP A 18 -2.20 9.45 -18.60
C ASP A 18 -1.39 9.58 -17.31
N MET A 19 -1.15 10.81 -16.85
CA MET A 19 -0.46 11.05 -15.59
C MET A 19 -1.23 10.47 -14.40
N ASN A 20 -2.55 10.66 -14.35
CA ASN A 20 -3.40 10.05 -13.32
C ASN A 20 -3.34 8.52 -13.35
N THR A 21 -3.30 7.92 -14.55
CA THR A 21 -3.17 6.47 -14.73
C THR A 21 -1.83 5.96 -14.21
N ASN A 22 -0.74 6.67 -14.51
CA ASN A 22 0.58 6.35 -14.02
C ASN A 22 0.67 6.49 -12.49
N ILE A 23 0.08 7.53 -11.91
CA ILE A 23 0.01 7.71 -10.45
C ILE A 23 -0.74 6.54 -9.79
N LYS A 24 -1.88 6.11 -10.37
CA LYS A 24 -2.62 4.95 -9.87
C LYS A 24 -1.76 3.68 -9.90
N SER A 25 -1.05 3.44 -11.01
CA SER A 25 -0.12 2.31 -11.14
C SER A 25 0.98 2.35 -10.07
N LEU A 26 1.56 3.51 -9.80
CA LEU A 26 2.56 3.68 -8.73
C LEU A 26 2.00 3.36 -7.34
N ILE A 27 0.76 3.79 -7.05
CA ILE A 27 0.08 3.46 -5.79
C ILE A 27 -0.13 1.95 -5.67
N ASP A 28 -0.56 1.29 -6.75
CA ASP A 28 -0.78 -0.16 -6.74
C ASP A 28 0.53 -0.94 -6.54
N ILE A 29 1.62 -0.50 -7.17
CA ILE A 29 2.97 -1.05 -6.96
C ILE A 29 3.41 -0.86 -5.51
N GLN A 30 3.20 0.33 -4.93
CA GLN A 30 3.54 0.61 -3.53
C GLN A 30 2.77 -0.31 -2.57
N LYS A 31 1.45 -0.50 -2.81
CA LYS A 31 0.63 -1.44 -2.03
C LYS A 31 1.17 -2.86 -2.11
N ALA A 32 1.54 -3.33 -3.30
CA ALA A 32 2.11 -4.66 -3.48
C ALA A 32 3.45 -4.84 -2.76
N SER A 33 4.32 -3.81 -2.76
CA SER A 33 5.57 -3.81 -1.99
C SER A 33 5.30 -3.94 -0.49
N THR A 34 4.42 -3.11 0.05
CA THR A 34 4.05 -3.16 1.48
C THR A 34 3.44 -4.51 1.88
N ARG A 35 2.61 -5.12 1.02
CA ARG A 35 2.08 -6.47 1.24
C ARG A 35 3.19 -7.52 1.29
N THR A 36 4.16 -7.44 0.37
CA THR A 36 5.30 -8.36 0.32
C THR A 36 6.18 -8.25 1.57
N GLU A 37 6.45 -7.02 2.01
CA GLU A 37 7.16 -6.75 3.26
C GLU A 37 6.42 -7.35 4.46
N ALA A 38 5.09 -7.19 4.53
CA ALA A 38 4.28 -7.77 5.59
C ALA A 38 4.31 -9.31 5.59
N LEU A 39 4.25 -9.94 4.42
CA LEU A 39 4.36 -11.40 4.28
C LEU A 39 5.70 -11.93 4.84
N SER A 40 6.77 -11.15 4.72
CA SER A 40 8.08 -11.51 5.28
C SER A 40 8.11 -11.54 6.82
N LEU A 41 7.10 -10.97 7.47
CA LEU A 41 6.98 -10.96 8.93
C LEU A 41 6.39 -12.26 9.49
N ILE A 42 5.70 -13.07 8.68
CA ILE A 42 5.10 -14.33 9.14
C ILE A 42 6.19 -15.22 9.74
N GLY A 43 5.94 -15.73 10.95
CA GLY A 43 6.90 -16.54 11.70
C GLY A 43 8.02 -15.75 12.38
N LYS A 44 8.16 -14.44 12.14
CA LYS A 44 9.08 -13.58 12.89
C LYS A 44 8.44 -13.13 14.19
N LYS A 45 9.30 -12.83 15.18
CA LYS A 45 8.86 -12.22 16.43
C LYS A 45 8.79 -10.72 16.26
N VAL A 46 7.64 -10.14 16.55
CA VAL A 46 7.39 -8.70 16.45
C VAL A 46 6.91 -8.12 17.77
N ALA A 47 6.98 -6.81 17.89
CA ALA A 47 6.43 -6.06 19.02
C ALA A 47 5.72 -4.79 18.53
N THR A 48 4.52 -4.58 19.05
CA THR A 48 3.73 -3.36 18.94
C THR A 48 3.78 -2.61 20.28
N GLU A 49 2.98 -1.54 20.44
CA GLU A 49 2.81 -0.86 21.73
C GLU A 49 2.17 -1.75 22.80
N THR A 50 1.24 -2.61 22.40
CA THR A 50 0.35 -3.33 23.32
C THR A 50 0.55 -4.84 23.29
N ALA A 51 1.27 -5.37 22.29
CA ALA A 51 1.45 -6.80 22.12
C ALA A 51 2.84 -7.16 21.60
N SER A 52 3.27 -8.39 21.89
CA SER A 52 4.45 -9.00 21.28
C SER A 52 4.20 -10.50 21.11
N GLY A 53 4.71 -11.06 20.03
CA GLY A 53 4.51 -12.46 19.71
C GLY A 53 5.08 -12.81 18.34
N ILE A 54 4.85 -14.06 17.93
CA ILE A 54 5.14 -14.51 16.58
C ILE A 54 3.98 -14.08 15.69
N VAL A 55 4.29 -13.58 14.50
CA VAL A 55 3.26 -13.31 13.50
C VAL A 55 2.70 -14.62 12.98
N GLU A 56 1.41 -14.83 13.20
CA GLU A 56 0.68 -16.04 12.81
C GLU A 56 0.10 -15.93 11.40
N GLY A 57 -0.17 -14.71 10.95
CA GLY A 57 -0.74 -14.45 9.64
C GLY A 57 -0.82 -12.97 9.30
N ILE A 58 -1.14 -12.70 8.03
CA ILE A 58 -1.35 -11.35 7.49
C ILE A 58 -2.75 -11.31 6.90
N THR A 59 -3.53 -10.32 7.30
CA THR A 59 -4.87 -10.05 6.77
C THR A 59 -4.86 -8.72 6.03
N ILE A 60 -5.60 -8.64 4.92
CA ILE A 60 -5.70 -7.40 4.13
C ILE A 60 -7.17 -7.08 3.92
N GLU A 61 -7.61 -5.98 4.52
CA GLU A 61 -8.99 -5.49 4.50
C GLU A 61 -8.97 -3.99 4.22
N ASP A 62 -9.82 -3.52 3.33
CA ASP A 62 -9.93 -2.09 2.94
C ASP A 62 -8.58 -1.42 2.63
N ASP A 63 -7.72 -2.13 1.89
CA ASP A 63 -6.34 -1.73 1.56
C ASP A 63 -5.38 -1.54 2.75
N GLN A 64 -5.82 -1.85 3.97
CA GLN A 64 -5.00 -1.87 5.16
C GLN A 64 -4.44 -3.27 5.41
N VAL A 65 -3.19 -3.31 5.83
CA VAL A 65 -2.49 -4.57 6.15
C VAL A 65 -2.48 -4.75 7.67
N TYR A 66 -2.94 -5.91 8.10
CA TYR A 66 -3.00 -6.32 9.49
C TYR A 66 -2.07 -7.52 9.72
N VAL A 67 -1.47 -7.54 10.90
CA VAL A 67 -0.58 -8.58 11.40
C VAL A 67 -1.30 -9.28 12.55
N SER A 68 -1.50 -10.58 12.44
CA SER A 68 -2.11 -11.40 13.50
C SER A 68 -1.05 -11.83 14.51
N ILE A 69 -1.26 -11.48 15.76
CA ILE A 69 -0.39 -11.82 16.89
C ILE A 69 -1.28 -12.35 18.02
N ASN A 70 -1.07 -13.60 18.45
CA ASN A 70 -1.85 -14.25 19.50
C ASN A 70 -3.37 -14.26 19.22
N GLY A 71 -3.77 -14.43 17.95
CA GLY A 71 -5.17 -14.40 17.51
C GLY A 71 -5.83 -13.01 17.43
N GLU A 72 -5.10 -11.92 17.68
CA GLU A 72 -5.59 -10.55 17.52
C GLU A 72 -4.89 -9.84 16.35
N ASN A 73 -5.63 -9.01 15.62
CA ASN A 73 -5.13 -8.26 14.47
C ASN A 73 -4.67 -6.86 14.86
N TYR A 74 -3.44 -6.54 14.48
CA TYR A 74 -2.82 -5.23 14.68
C TYR A 74 -2.46 -4.61 13.33
N THR A 75 -2.57 -3.30 13.16
CA THR A 75 -2.14 -2.67 11.90
C THR A 75 -0.64 -2.87 11.71
N LEU A 76 -0.19 -3.07 10.46
CA LEU A 76 1.24 -3.17 10.15
C LEU A 76 2.03 -1.94 10.66
N SER A 77 1.40 -0.76 10.60
CA SER A 77 1.96 0.50 11.12
C SER A 77 2.20 0.51 12.64
N SER A 78 1.54 -0.36 13.41
CA SER A 78 1.74 -0.46 14.86
C SER A 78 2.97 -1.31 15.23
N VAL A 79 3.55 -2.06 14.29
CA VAL A 79 4.75 -2.86 14.51
C VAL A 79 5.95 -1.92 14.67
N LYS A 80 6.55 -1.94 15.85
CA LYS A 80 7.71 -1.11 16.19
C LYS A 80 9.04 -1.82 16.00
N ARG A 81 9.07 -3.13 16.17
CA ARG A 81 10.29 -3.95 16.11
C ARG A 81 10.01 -5.33 15.52
N VAL A 82 10.99 -5.83 14.78
CA VAL A 82 11.08 -7.20 14.25
C VAL A 82 12.38 -7.82 14.76
N GLN A 83 12.35 -9.06 15.24
CA GLN A 83 13.50 -9.83 15.73
C GLN A 83 13.80 -11.03 14.84
#